data_AF-A0A4U2A5J3-F1
#
_entry.id   AF-A0A4U2A5J3-F1
#
_cell.length_a   1.000
_cell.length_b   1.000
_cell.length_c   1.000
_cell.angle_alpha   90.00
_cell.angle_beta   90.00
_cell.angle_gamma   90.00
#
_symmetry.space_group_name_H-M   'P 1'
#
loop_
_entity.id
_entity.type
_entity.pdbx_description
1 polymer ?
#
loop_
_entity_poly.entity_id
_entity_poly.type
_entity_poly.pdbx_seq_one_letter_code
_entity_poly.pdbx_strand_id
1 'polypeptide(L)'
;MRFEGKVYRPWMEAESVLIQTTLGCSNNQCTFCTMFDDKRFKVRDIKDIFEDIDAARKIYPHVESIFLVDGNVMAIRTEMLISILDYIKITFPEIKNISLYSGFNDFRRKSLSELKEIKSAGLSMAYSGLESGDPIVLERIQKRMTREHAIEGMNLAREADIKVLASFIFGLGGKERSVEHAINTTSLLNIMQPDAIAPMALAVQPGSVLEKEVNRGEFVLPTPLQILEEEKYLLENLEDFDCYYWGDHGNNISPMRGMLPQARKPFLDKINQDIAHNPITKQNVIKTFAW
;
A
#
# COMPACT_ATOMS: atom_id res chain seq x y z
N MET A 1 14.46 9.85 18.35
CA MET A 1 13.37 9.92 17.37
C MET A 1 12.06 10.06 18.13
N ARG A 2 11.22 11.02 17.75
CA ARG A 2 9.92 11.30 18.37
C ARG A 2 8.81 10.79 17.47
N PHE A 3 8.09 9.77 17.94
CA PHE A 3 6.91 9.25 17.25
C PHE A 3 5.65 9.70 17.98
N GLU A 4 4.64 10.12 17.21
CA GLU A 4 3.33 10.52 17.71
C GLU A 4 2.23 9.59 17.18
N GLY A 5 1.46 9.02 18.10
CA GLY A 5 0.38 8.07 17.80
C GLY A 5 0.85 6.73 17.25
N LYS A 6 -0.07 5.96 16.68
CA LYS A 6 0.19 4.65 16.04
C LYS A 6 1.01 4.84 14.75
N VAL A 7 2.17 4.19 14.62
CA VAL A 7 3.00 4.26 13.41
C VAL A 7 3.04 2.88 12.77
N TYR A 8 2.78 2.82 11.46
CA TYR A 8 2.74 1.57 10.70
C TYR A 8 3.95 1.46 9.79
N ARG A 9 4.60 0.31 9.86
CA ARG A 9 5.72 -0.06 9.00
C ARG A 9 5.22 -1.10 7.99
N PRO A 10 5.36 -0.88 6.68
CA PRO A 10 5.16 -1.96 5.71
C PRO A 10 6.13 -3.11 6.00
N TRP A 11 5.69 -4.37 5.94
CA TRP A 11 6.56 -5.52 6.27
C TRP A 11 7.77 -5.64 5.34
N MET A 12 7.68 -5.08 4.13
CA MET A 12 8.77 -4.92 3.16
C MET A 12 9.91 -4.02 3.66
N GLU A 13 9.59 -3.13 4.59
CA GLU A 13 10.48 -2.10 5.15
C GLU A 13 10.94 -2.49 6.57
N ALA A 14 10.97 -3.80 6.87
CA ALA A 14 11.37 -4.36 8.17
C ALA A 14 12.75 -3.86 8.65
N GLU A 15 13.68 -3.67 7.71
CA GLU A 15 15.05 -3.22 7.98
C GLU A 15 15.24 -1.70 7.85
N SER A 16 14.21 -0.97 7.43
CA SER A 16 14.30 0.47 7.18
C SER A 16 14.15 1.28 8.48
N VAL A 17 14.98 2.31 8.62
CA VAL A 17 14.80 3.30 9.67
C VAL A 17 13.57 4.14 9.33
N LEU A 18 12.67 4.30 10.31
CA LEU A 18 11.46 5.10 10.13
C LEU A 18 11.72 6.54 10.55
N ILE A 19 11.34 7.49 9.70
CA ILE A 19 11.30 8.91 10.04
C ILE A 19 9.87 9.40 9.83
N GLN A 20 9.22 9.83 10.91
CA GLN A 20 7.87 10.38 10.82
C GLN A 20 7.96 11.83 10.32
N THR A 21 7.45 12.10 9.13
CA THR A 21 7.40 13.42 8.48
C THR A 21 5.97 13.99 8.47
N THR A 22 4.97 13.12 8.50
CA THR A 22 3.56 13.48 8.65
C THR A 22 2.92 12.75 9.81
N LEU A 23 1.74 13.20 10.24
CA LEU A 23 0.85 12.50 11.17
C LEU A 23 -0.39 12.11 10.39
N GLY A 24 -0.85 10.86 10.53
CA GLY A 24 -2.13 10.39 9.99
C GLY A 24 -2.23 10.35 8.46
N CYS A 25 -3.44 10.21 7.93
CA CYS A 25 -3.71 10.14 6.49
C CYS A 25 -4.51 11.35 6.01
N SER A 26 -4.19 11.90 4.83
CA SER A 26 -4.91 13.06 4.28
C SER A 26 -6.34 12.76 3.79
N ASN A 27 -6.68 11.48 3.52
CA ASN A 27 -8.06 11.07 3.26
C ASN A 27 -8.82 10.80 4.58
N ASN A 28 -8.28 9.93 5.42
CA ASN A 28 -8.82 9.46 6.72
C ASN A 28 -10.34 9.19 6.77
N GLN A 29 -10.93 8.80 5.65
CA GLN A 29 -12.37 8.55 5.52
C GLN A 29 -12.69 7.15 5.01
N CYS A 30 -11.67 6.33 4.75
CA CYS A 30 -11.88 4.98 4.26
C CYS A 30 -12.69 4.16 5.27
N THR A 31 -13.82 3.58 4.85
CA THR A 31 -14.76 2.94 5.79
C THR A 31 -14.19 1.73 6.52
N PHE A 32 -13.19 1.07 5.92
CA PHE A 32 -12.53 -0.13 6.46
C PHE A 32 -11.33 0.17 7.37
N CYS A 33 -10.81 1.41 7.37
CA CYS A 33 -9.50 1.72 7.94
C CYS A 33 -9.62 2.50 9.26
N THR A 34 -8.90 2.06 10.27
CA THR A 34 -8.74 2.74 11.57
C THR A 34 -7.28 3.00 11.91
N MET A 35 -6.37 2.89 10.93
CA MET A 35 -4.94 3.01 11.17
C MET A 35 -4.58 4.35 11.84
N PHE A 36 -5.20 5.43 11.38
CA PHE A 36 -4.88 6.80 11.76
C PHE A 36 -6.05 7.53 12.43
N ASP A 37 -6.91 6.80 13.14
CA ASP A 37 -8.06 7.36 13.84
C ASP A 37 -7.68 8.14 15.12
N ASP A 38 -6.46 7.92 15.61
CA ASP A 38 -5.88 8.55 16.81
C ASP A 38 -5.28 9.94 16.54
N LYS A 39 -5.15 10.34 15.27
CA LYS A 39 -4.52 11.60 14.87
C LYS A 39 -5.12 12.22 13.61
N ARG A 40 -5.01 13.54 13.50
CA ARG A 40 -5.40 14.28 12.30
C ARG A 40 -4.21 14.46 11.38
N PHE A 41 -4.49 14.55 10.07
CA PHE A 41 -3.46 14.80 9.09
C PHE A 41 -2.73 16.11 9.39
N LYS A 42 -1.41 16.05 9.51
CA LYS A 42 -0.53 17.21 9.68
C LYS A 42 0.86 16.90 9.15
N VAL A 43 1.49 17.87 8.50
CA VAL A 43 2.94 17.84 8.23
C VAL A 43 3.68 18.30 9.48
N ARG A 44 4.64 17.50 9.97
CA ARG A 44 5.45 17.85 11.15
C ARG A 44 6.35 19.05 10.84
N ASP A 45 6.79 19.77 11.89
CA ASP A 45 7.75 20.86 11.70
C ASP A 45 9.07 20.31 11.15
N ILE A 46 9.64 20.98 10.15
CA ILE A 46 10.85 20.51 9.48
C ILE A 46 12.04 20.39 10.44
N LYS A 47 12.11 21.27 11.47
CA LYS A 47 13.18 21.22 12.47
C LYS A 47 13.07 19.95 13.30
N ASP A 48 11.86 19.57 13.68
CA ASP A 48 11.63 18.34 14.45
C ASP A 48 12.00 17.10 13.62
N ILE A 49 11.71 17.12 12.31
CA ILE A 49 12.10 16.05 11.38
C ILE A 49 13.62 15.95 11.26
N PHE A 50 14.32 17.08 11.12
CA PHE A 50 15.80 17.10 11.04
C PHE A 50 16.45 16.61 12.32
N GLU A 51 15.95 17.02 13.47
CA GLU A 51 16.42 16.51 14.77
C GLU A 51 16.19 14.99 14.92
N ASP A 52 15.10 14.46 14.35
CA ASP A 52 14.87 13.00 14.33
C ASP A 52 15.82 12.27 13.38
N ILE A 53 16.18 12.86 12.24
CA ILE A 53 17.20 12.35 11.30
C ILE A 53 18.58 12.32 11.98
N ASP A 54 18.96 13.39 12.68
CA ASP A 54 20.21 13.46 13.45
C ASP A 54 20.23 12.45 14.60
N ALA A 55 19.11 12.29 15.30
CA ALA A 55 18.97 11.29 16.34
C ALA A 55 19.11 9.87 15.78
N ALA A 56 18.53 9.59 14.60
CA ALA A 56 18.68 8.31 13.92
C ALA A 56 20.16 8.04 13.59
N ARG A 57 20.92 9.02 13.10
CA ARG A 57 22.35 8.86 12.78
C ARG A 57 23.19 8.49 14.01
N LYS A 58 22.85 9.03 15.18
CA LYS A 58 23.53 8.69 16.44
C LYS A 58 23.26 7.26 16.90
N ILE A 59 22.09 6.71 16.55
CA ILE A 59 21.65 5.36 16.95
C ILE A 59 22.13 4.31 15.95
N TYR A 60 22.04 4.62 14.65
CA TYR A 60 22.33 3.72 13.54
C TYR A 60 23.57 4.22 12.79
N PRO A 61 24.75 3.58 12.99
CA PRO A 61 26.00 3.99 12.34
C PRO A 61 26.01 3.79 10.81
N HIS A 62 25.16 2.90 10.29
CA HIS A 62 25.04 2.60 8.86
C HIS A 62 23.56 2.40 8.51
N VAL A 63 23.03 3.18 7.57
CA VAL A 63 21.63 3.12 7.15
C VAL A 63 21.52 3.11 5.63
N GLU A 64 21.15 1.97 5.05
CA GLU A 64 20.97 1.86 3.58
C GLU A 64 19.54 2.15 3.12
N SER A 65 18.57 2.15 4.04
CA SER A 65 17.16 2.35 3.73
C SER A 65 16.43 3.17 4.80
N ILE A 66 15.67 4.16 4.35
CA ILE A 66 14.79 4.98 5.19
C ILE A 66 13.38 4.94 4.60
N PHE A 67 12.40 4.77 5.48
CA PHE A 67 11.00 4.86 5.13
C PHE A 67 10.37 6.07 5.83
N LEU A 68 9.86 7.01 5.04
CA LEU A 68 9.15 8.18 5.54
C LEU A 68 7.70 7.80 5.83
N VAL A 69 7.32 7.91 7.10
CA VAL A 69 5.96 7.72 7.61
C VAL A 69 5.35 9.11 7.85
N ASP A 70 4.05 9.34 7.85
CA ASP A 70 2.96 8.43 8.16
C ASP A 70 2.00 8.29 6.98
N GLY A 71 0.69 8.13 7.23
CA GLY A 71 -0.31 7.68 6.24
C GLY A 71 -0.45 8.43 4.91
N ASN A 72 0.22 9.57 4.68
CA ASN A 72 0.44 10.15 3.35
C ASN A 72 1.56 11.21 3.34
N VAL A 73 2.78 10.82 3.00
CA VAL A 73 3.95 11.73 2.95
C VAL A 73 4.03 12.50 1.64
N MET A 74 3.59 11.93 0.51
CA MET A 74 3.63 12.63 -0.79
C MET A 74 2.78 13.92 -0.82
N ALA A 75 1.84 14.06 0.11
CA ALA A 75 1.07 15.29 0.32
C ALA A 75 1.89 16.48 0.86
N ILE A 76 3.13 16.29 1.33
CA ILE A 76 4.04 17.38 1.72
C ILE A 76 4.34 18.26 0.49
N ARG A 77 4.47 19.58 0.70
CA ARG A 77 4.86 20.52 -0.37
C ARG A 77 6.24 20.15 -0.93
N THR A 78 6.38 20.27 -2.25
CA THR A 78 7.55 19.77 -2.99
C THR A 78 8.87 20.27 -2.41
N GLU A 79 8.97 21.57 -2.12
CA GLU A 79 10.20 22.19 -1.63
C GLU A 79 10.61 21.64 -0.25
N MET A 80 9.62 21.39 0.60
CA MET A 80 9.87 20.81 1.93
C MET A 80 10.25 19.33 1.83
N LEU A 81 9.61 18.56 0.96
CA LEU A 81 9.96 17.15 0.76
C LEU A 81 11.38 17.00 0.21
N ILE A 82 11.76 17.83 -0.77
CA ILE A 82 13.14 17.90 -1.29
C ILE A 82 14.13 18.22 -0.16
N SER A 83 13.83 19.23 0.66
CA SER A 83 14.69 19.60 1.80
C SER A 83 14.90 18.45 2.78
N ILE A 84 13.88 17.61 3.00
CA ILE A 84 13.97 16.40 3.86
C ILE A 84 14.85 15.35 3.20
N LEU A 85 14.65 15.06 1.90
CA LEU A 85 15.42 14.07 1.16
C LEU A 85 16.90 14.45 1.06
N ASP A 86 17.20 15.71 0.76
CA ASP A 86 18.56 16.23 0.71
C ASP A 86 19.25 16.12 2.08
N TYR A 87 18.54 16.48 3.16
CA TYR A 87 19.08 16.36 4.52
C TYR A 87 19.37 14.91 4.89
N ILE A 88 18.50 13.97 4.51
CA ILE A 88 18.75 12.53 4.67
C ILE A 88 20.03 12.12 3.95
N LYS A 89 20.22 12.51 2.69
CA LYS A 89 21.42 12.14 1.91
C LYS A 89 22.71 12.75 2.44
N ILE A 90 22.64 13.96 2.99
CA ILE A 90 23.78 14.60 3.66
C ILE A 90 24.15 13.82 4.94
N THR A 91 23.15 13.44 5.74
CA THR A 91 23.36 12.75 7.01
C THR A 91 23.75 11.28 6.85
N PHE A 92 23.22 10.62 5.81
CA PHE A 92 23.44 9.22 5.47
C PHE A 92 23.95 9.11 4.02
N PRO A 93 25.23 9.42 3.74
CA PRO A 93 25.79 9.32 2.39
C PRO A 93 25.78 7.90 1.82
N GLU A 94 25.65 6.87 2.67
CA GLU A 94 25.51 5.47 2.29
C GLU A 94 24.08 5.05 1.87
N ILE A 95 23.10 5.96 1.99
CA ILE A 95 21.69 5.65 1.73
C ILE A 95 21.50 5.17 0.29
N LYS A 96 20.78 4.06 0.12
CA LYS A 96 20.46 3.48 -1.19
C LYS A 96 19.00 3.68 -1.54
N ASN A 97 18.12 3.59 -0.55
CA ASN A 97 16.68 3.65 -0.74
C ASN A 97 16.04 4.64 0.22
N ILE A 98 15.25 5.55 -0.34
CA ILE A 98 14.30 6.35 0.44
C ILE A 98 12.92 6.06 -0.13
N SER A 99 12.04 5.58 0.74
CA SER A 99 10.67 5.18 0.38
C SER A 99 9.67 5.96 1.22
N LEU A 100 8.42 6.08 0.77
CA LEU A 100 7.37 6.78 1.53
C LEU A 100 5.96 6.25 1.25
N TYR A 101 5.02 6.56 2.12
CA TYR A 101 3.58 6.38 1.86
C TYR A 101 3.00 7.49 0.98
N SER A 102 2.17 7.12 0.00
CA SER A 102 1.50 8.03 -0.91
C SER A 102 0.11 7.54 -1.30
N GLY A 103 -0.69 8.40 -1.93
CA GLY A 103 -1.83 7.99 -2.74
C GLY A 103 -1.62 8.33 -4.21
N PHE A 104 -2.33 7.65 -5.11
CA PHE A 104 -2.26 7.96 -6.55
C PHE A 104 -2.69 9.39 -6.89
N ASN A 105 -3.65 9.93 -6.12
CA ASN A 105 -4.06 11.33 -6.23
C ASN A 105 -2.95 12.33 -5.89
N ASP A 106 -1.93 11.95 -5.11
CA ASP A 106 -0.88 12.89 -4.70
C ASP A 106 0.13 13.16 -5.81
N PHE A 107 0.39 12.17 -6.68
CA PHE A 107 1.15 12.42 -7.91
C PHE A 107 0.48 13.48 -8.78
N ARG A 108 -0.85 13.40 -8.93
CA ARG A 108 -1.65 14.34 -9.74
C ARG A 108 -1.71 15.76 -9.16
N ARG A 109 -1.37 15.93 -7.88
CA ARG A 109 -1.31 17.24 -7.21
C ARG A 109 0.03 17.96 -7.43
N LYS A 110 0.99 17.29 -8.08
CA LYS A 110 2.30 17.81 -8.40
C LYS A 110 2.49 17.81 -9.91
N SER A 111 3.18 18.81 -10.42
CA SER A 111 3.62 18.79 -11.81
C SER A 111 4.66 17.69 -12.03
N LEU A 112 4.79 17.22 -13.27
CA LEU A 112 5.81 16.24 -13.63
C LEU A 112 7.24 16.75 -13.30
N SER A 113 7.51 18.05 -13.45
CA SER A 113 8.80 18.64 -13.07
C SER A 113 9.07 18.51 -11.58
N GLU A 114 8.08 18.81 -10.73
CA GLU A 114 8.23 18.65 -9.28
C GLU A 114 8.48 17.20 -8.88
N LEU A 115 7.82 16.24 -9.53
CA LEU A 115 8.06 14.81 -9.29
C LEU A 115 9.48 14.39 -9.69
N LYS A 116 10.01 14.93 -10.81
CA LYS A 116 11.40 14.70 -11.23
C LYS A 116 12.41 15.32 -10.28
N GLU A 117 12.09 16.46 -9.69
CA GLU A 117 12.92 17.08 -8.65
C GLU A 117 12.93 16.22 -7.37
N ILE A 118 11.76 15.73 -6.93
CA ILE A 118 11.65 14.80 -5.79
C ILE A 118 12.44 13.50 -6.03
N LYS A 119 12.34 12.92 -7.24
CA LYS A 119 13.16 11.77 -7.64
C LYS A 119 14.65 12.09 -7.53
N SER A 120 15.06 13.22 -8.09
CA SER A 120 16.47 13.65 -8.12
C SER A 120 17.04 13.90 -6.72
N ALA A 121 16.21 14.42 -5.81
CA ALA A 121 16.53 14.60 -4.40
C ALA A 121 16.73 13.27 -3.65
N GLY A 122 16.24 12.14 -4.20
CA GLY A 122 16.59 10.80 -3.74
C GLY A 122 15.41 9.87 -3.44
N LEU A 123 14.18 10.26 -3.76
CA LEU A 123 13.04 9.36 -3.59
C LEU A 123 13.17 8.15 -4.54
N SER A 124 13.21 6.94 -3.98
CA SER A 124 13.33 5.70 -4.74
C SER A 124 11.96 5.10 -5.07
N MET A 125 11.07 4.99 -4.08
CA MET A 125 9.82 4.25 -4.21
C MET A 125 8.67 4.87 -3.40
N ALA A 126 7.47 4.76 -3.95
CA ALA A 126 6.24 5.26 -3.34
C ALA A 126 5.23 4.12 -3.13
N TYR A 127 4.79 3.94 -1.89
CA TYR A 127 3.85 2.90 -1.48
C TYR A 127 2.44 3.48 -1.54
N SER A 128 1.69 3.08 -2.57
CA SER A 128 0.40 3.67 -2.93
C SER A 128 -0.75 2.71 -2.73
N GLY A 129 -1.67 3.08 -1.83
CA GLY A 129 -2.89 2.31 -1.59
C GLY A 129 -3.88 2.43 -2.76
N LEU A 130 -4.02 1.36 -3.54
CA LEU A 130 -5.07 1.18 -4.55
C LEU A 130 -6.38 0.73 -3.90
N GLU A 131 -6.29 -0.15 -2.91
CA GLU A 131 -7.37 -0.86 -2.19
C GLU A 131 -8.23 -1.78 -3.07
N SER A 132 -8.72 -1.29 -4.21
CA SER A 132 -9.58 -2.00 -5.16
C SER A 132 -9.49 -1.34 -6.54
N GLY A 133 -9.66 -2.11 -7.61
CA GLY A 133 -9.92 -1.56 -8.95
C GLY A 133 -11.41 -1.47 -9.30
N ASP A 134 -12.30 -2.05 -8.50
CA ASP A 134 -13.75 -1.97 -8.72
C ASP A 134 -14.31 -0.61 -8.28
N PRO A 135 -14.98 0.15 -9.18
CA PRO A 135 -15.44 1.50 -8.90
C PRO A 135 -16.53 1.55 -7.81
N ILE A 136 -17.40 0.53 -7.75
CA ILE A 136 -18.45 0.45 -6.72
C ILE A 136 -17.82 0.20 -5.35
N VAL A 137 -16.83 -0.69 -5.27
CA VAL A 137 -16.08 -0.90 -4.02
C VAL A 137 -15.37 0.38 -3.60
N LEU A 138 -14.64 1.05 -4.51
CA LEU A 138 -13.92 2.30 -4.21
C LEU A 138 -14.84 3.42 -3.70
N GLU A 139 -16.05 3.53 -4.25
CA GLU A 139 -17.08 4.45 -3.80
C GLU A 139 -17.59 4.07 -2.39
N ARG A 140 -17.99 2.81 -2.19
CA ARG A 140 -18.47 2.29 -0.89
C ARG A 140 -17.45 2.53 0.22
N ILE A 141 -16.17 2.28 -0.07
CA ILE A 141 -15.11 2.47 0.91
C ILE A 141 -14.65 3.92 1.04
N GLN A 142 -15.22 4.88 0.31
CA GLN A 142 -14.84 6.29 0.34
C GLN A 142 -13.32 6.52 0.10
N LYS A 143 -12.73 5.78 -0.85
CA LYS A 143 -11.32 5.97 -1.21
C LYS A 143 -11.07 7.31 -1.89
N ARG A 144 -12.13 7.92 -2.47
CA ARG A 144 -12.09 9.19 -3.20
C ARG A 144 -11.06 9.18 -4.34
N MET A 145 -11.05 8.08 -5.08
CA MET A 145 -10.17 7.86 -6.21
C MET A 145 -10.95 7.11 -7.29
N THR A 146 -10.84 7.56 -8.54
CA THR A 146 -11.39 6.84 -9.69
C THR A 146 -10.29 6.04 -10.37
N ARG A 147 -10.68 5.17 -11.30
CA ARG A 147 -9.76 4.41 -12.13
C ARG A 147 -8.81 5.34 -12.91
N GLU A 148 -9.34 6.40 -13.48
CA GLU A 148 -8.60 7.38 -14.28
C GLU A 148 -7.57 8.12 -13.43
N HIS A 149 -7.93 8.47 -12.19
CA HIS A 149 -6.98 9.05 -11.24
C HIS A 149 -5.81 8.11 -10.92
N ALA A 150 -6.08 6.81 -10.74
CA ALA A 150 -5.03 5.82 -10.49
C ALA A 150 -4.09 5.70 -11.70
N ILE A 151 -4.64 5.64 -12.92
CA ILE A 151 -3.88 5.56 -14.17
C ILE A 151 -3.01 6.82 -14.37
N GLU A 152 -3.60 8.01 -14.24
CA GLU A 152 -2.88 9.28 -14.39
C GLU A 152 -1.76 9.41 -13.37
N GLY A 153 -2.03 9.10 -12.09
CA GLY A 153 -1.03 9.13 -11.03
C GLY A 153 0.12 8.16 -11.27
N MET A 154 -0.17 6.95 -11.74
CA MET A 154 0.84 5.96 -12.08
C MET A 154 1.69 6.39 -13.28
N ASN A 155 1.07 6.99 -14.31
CA ASN A 155 1.80 7.53 -15.47
C ASN A 155 2.77 8.64 -15.07
N LEU A 156 2.33 9.58 -14.22
CA LEU A 156 3.20 10.63 -13.68
C LEU A 156 4.37 10.07 -12.88
N ALA A 157 4.13 9.07 -12.02
CA ALA A 157 5.18 8.42 -11.26
C ALA A 157 6.22 7.75 -12.19
N ARG A 158 5.75 7.02 -13.21
CA ARG A 158 6.60 6.37 -14.21
C ARG A 158 7.41 7.36 -15.04
N GLU A 159 6.80 8.44 -15.52
CA GLU A 159 7.49 9.49 -16.28
C GLU A 159 8.52 10.26 -15.44
N ALA A 160 8.34 10.27 -14.11
CA ALA A 160 9.28 10.83 -13.14
C ALA A 160 10.34 9.83 -12.66
N ASP A 161 10.32 8.58 -13.15
CA ASP A 161 11.18 7.47 -12.69
C ASP A 161 11.04 7.15 -11.19
N ILE A 162 9.87 7.38 -10.60
CA ILE A 162 9.57 6.98 -9.22
C ILE A 162 8.91 5.61 -9.24
N LYS A 163 9.54 4.62 -8.59
CA LYS A 163 8.97 3.27 -8.50
C LYS A 163 7.70 3.29 -7.66
N VAL A 164 6.72 2.47 -8.01
CA VAL A 164 5.45 2.38 -7.28
C VAL A 164 5.19 0.96 -6.82
N LEU A 165 4.87 0.84 -5.54
CA LEU A 165 4.19 -0.33 -5.01
C LEU A 165 2.70 -0.03 -4.92
N ALA A 166 1.86 -0.86 -5.55
CA ALA A 166 0.40 -0.76 -5.44
C ALA A 166 -0.13 -1.80 -4.44
N SER A 167 -0.76 -1.36 -3.35
CA SER A 167 -1.40 -2.27 -2.39
C SER A 167 -2.92 -2.33 -2.60
N PHE A 168 -3.50 -3.52 -2.48
CA PHE A 168 -4.94 -3.74 -2.59
C PHE A 168 -5.39 -4.88 -1.67
N ILE A 169 -6.70 -5.00 -1.46
CA ILE A 169 -7.25 -5.87 -0.43
C ILE A 169 -8.21 -6.89 -1.04
N PHE A 170 -7.79 -8.15 -1.10
CA PHE A 170 -8.69 -9.26 -1.46
C PHE A 170 -9.87 -9.31 -0.50
N GLY A 171 -11.07 -9.50 -1.05
CA GLY A 171 -12.31 -9.60 -0.29
C GLY A 171 -12.94 -8.27 0.08
N LEU A 172 -12.35 -7.13 -0.31
CA LEU A 172 -12.91 -5.81 -0.01
C LEU A 172 -14.26 -5.57 -0.71
N GLY A 173 -14.54 -6.32 -1.78
CA GLY A 173 -15.86 -6.36 -2.42
C GLY A 173 -16.95 -7.11 -1.65
N GLY A 174 -16.58 -7.77 -0.55
CA GLY A 174 -17.46 -8.67 0.18
C GLY A 174 -17.84 -9.89 -0.65
N LYS A 175 -18.77 -10.70 -0.15
CA LYS A 175 -19.28 -11.86 -0.86
C LYS A 175 -19.91 -11.51 -2.21
N GLU A 176 -20.60 -10.37 -2.27
CA GLU A 176 -21.43 -9.97 -3.42
C GLU A 176 -20.63 -9.52 -4.63
N ARG A 177 -19.51 -8.80 -4.43
CA ARG A 177 -18.71 -8.22 -5.54
C ARG A 177 -17.33 -8.84 -5.67
N SER A 178 -17.12 -10.03 -5.13
CA SER A 178 -15.81 -10.71 -5.15
C SER A 178 -15.27 -10.88 -6.58
N VAL A 179 -16.13 -11.30 -7.51
CA VAL A 179 -15.75 -11.51 -8.92
C VAL A 179 -15.41 -10.17 -9.59
N GLU A 180 -16.26 -9.16 -9.50
CA GLU A 180 -15.99 -7.86 -10.12
C GLU A 180 -14.79 -7.15 -9.50
N HIS A 181 -14.58 -7.31 -8.18
CA HIS A 181 -13.39 -6.81 -7.51
C HIS A 181 -12.11 -7.42 -8.09
N ALA A 182 -12.04 -8.74 -8.27
CA ALA A 182 -10.88 -9.39 -8.88
C ALA A 182 -10.66 -8.95 -10.33
N ILE A 183 -11.72 -8.94 -11.15
CA ILE A 183 -11.66 -8.55 -12.56
C ILE A 183 -11.17 -7.11 -12.70
N ASN A 184 -11.81 -6.18 -12.01
CA ASN A 184 -11.54 -4.75 -12.18
C ASN A 184 -10.18 -4.36 -11.59
N THR A 185 -9.76 -4.99 -10.48
CA THR A 185 -8.43 -4.80 -9.90
C THR A 185 -7.35 -5.32 -10.84
N THR A 186 -7.49 -6.56 -11.35
CA THR A 186 -6.51 -7.14 -12.29
C THR A 186 -6.41 -6.31 -13.56
N SER A 187 -7.56 -5.92 -14.14
CA SER A 187 -7.59 -5.05 -15.31
C SER A 187 -6.90 -3.70 -15.06
N LEU A 188 -7.07 -3.12 -13.87
CA LEU A 188 -6.41 -1.84 -13.53
C LEU A 188 -4.90 -2.02 -13.40
N LEU A 189 -4.46 -3.10 -12.76
CA LEU A 189 -3.04 -3.44 -12.62
C LEU A 189 -2.36 -3.67 -13.98
N ASN A 190 -3.04 -4.31 -14.95
CA ASN A 190 -2.49 -4.48 -16.30
C ASN A 190 -2.28 -3.16 -17.05
N ILE A 191 -3.12 -2.14 -16.78
CA ILE A 191 -2.93 -0.79 -17.33
C ILE A 191 -1.82 -0.04 -16.58
N MET A 192 -1.80 -0.16 -15.25
CA MET A 192 -0.87 0.58 -14.40
C MET A 192 0.55 0.03 -14.42
N GLN A 193 0.71 -1.29 -14.57
CA GLN A 193 1.99 -2.00 -14.54
C GLN A 193 2.96 -1.46 -13.45
N PRO A 194 2.57 -1.53 -12.16
CA PRO A 194 3.42 -1.04 -11.06
C PRO A 194 4.67 -1.93 -10.90
N ASP A 195 5.75 -1.36 -10.35
CA ASP A 195 7.00 -2.09 -10.07
C ASP A 195 6.82 -3.22 -9.05
N ALA A 196 5.85 -3.06 -8.15
CA ALA A 196 5.49 -4.07 -7.18
C ALA A 196 4.00 -4.00 -6.82
N ILE A 197 3.46 -5.12 -6.36
CA ILE A 197 2.13 -5.19 -5.77
C ILE A 197 2.15 -5.85 -4.40
N ALA A 198 1.33 -5.37 -3.48
CA ALA A 198 1.18 -5.96 -2.14
C ALA A 198 -0.29 -6.24 -1.84
N PRO A 199 -0.82 -7.40 -2.26
CA PRO A 199 -2.15 -7.82 -1.87
C PRO A 199 -2.21 -8.24 -0.40
N MET A 200 -3.32 -7.90 0.25
CA MET A 200 -3.66 -8.34 1.60
C MET A 200 -5.07 -8.94 1.61
N ALA A 201 -5.33 -9.98 2.38
CA ALA A 201 -6.70 -10.41 2.64
C ALA A 201 -7.40 -9.44 3.61
N LEU A 202 -8.69 -9.21 3.39
CA LEU A 202 -9.51 -8.35 4.23
C LEU A 202 -9.42 -8.76 5.70
N ALA A 203 -9.05 -7.81 6.55
CA ALA A 203 -9.23 -7.90 7.99
C ALA A 203 -10.09 -6.71 8.47
N VAL A 204 -11.26 -7.04 9.02
CA VAL A 204 -12.17 -6.06 9.62
C VAL A 204 -11.51 -5.46 10.86
N GLN A 205 -11.41 -4.13 10.87
CA GLN A 205 -10.79 -3.40 11.96
C GLN A 205 -11.79 -2.99 13.04
N PRO A 206 -11.46 -3.17 14.32
CA PRO A 206 -12.27 -2.68 15.42
C PRO A 206 -12.51 -1.16 15.33
N GLY A 207 -13.76 -0.75 15.51
CA GLY A 207 -14.19 0.64 15.46
C GLY A 207 -14.45 1.20 14.05
N SER A 208 -14.10 0.45 13.00
CA SER A 208 -14.32 0.88 11.61
C SER A 208 -15.80 0.98 11.25
N VAL A 209 -16.12 1.71 10.18
CA VAL A 209 -17.49 1.72 9.63
C VAL A 209 -17.83 0.34 9.08
N LEU A 210 -16.86 -0.33 8.43
CA LEU A 210 -17.02 -1.69 7.90
C LEU A 210 -17.38 -2.70 9.00
N GLU A 211 -16.78 -2.63 10.20
CA GLU A 211 -17.16 -3.49 11.32
C GLU A 211 -18.65 -3.34 11.68
N LYS A 212 -19.14 -2.11 11.68
CA LYS A 212 -20.56 -1.82 11.96
C LYS A 212 -21.46 -2.36 10.85
N GLU A 213 -21.05 -2.24 9.59
CA GLU A 213 -21.79 -2.80 8.44
C GLU A 213 -21.83 -4.33 8.49
N VAL A 214 -20.72 -4.99 8.87
CA VAL A 214 -20.68 -6.44 9.09
C VAL A 214 -21.63 -6.86 10.21
N ASN A 215 -21.60 -6.16 11.35
CA ASN A 215 -22.48 -6.45 12.49
C ASN A 215 -23.97 -6.22 12.18
N ARG A 216 -24.29 -5.29 11.28
CA ARG A 216 -25.66 -5.05 10.80
C ARG A 216 -26.08 -6.00 9.66
N GLY A 217 -25.16 -6.79 9.12
CA GLY A 217 -25.41 -7.66 7.96
C GLY A 217 -25.49 -6.92 6.63
N GLU A 218 -25.06 -5.65 6.58
CA GLU A 218 -25.02 -4.83 5.36
C GLU A 218 -23.79 -5.17 4.49
N PHE A 219 -22.70 -5.59 5.13
CA PHE A 219 -21.53 -6.14 4.45
C PHE A 219 -21.37 -7.61 4.81
N VAL A 220 -21.54 -8.49 3.83
CA VAL A 220 -21.33 -9.93 4.01
C VAL A 220 -19.87 -10.27 3.70
N LEU A 221 -19.14 -10.77 4.69
CA LEU A 221 -17.76 -11.21 4.52
C LEU A 221 -17.65 -12.30 3.43
N PRO A 222 -16.59 -12.26 2.60
CA PRO A 222 -16.33 -13.31 1.63
C PRO A 222 -15.93 -14.61 2.33
N THR A 223 -16.06 -15.73 1.64
CA THR A 223 -15.49 -17.00 2.11
C THR A 223 -13.97 -17.03 1.87
N PRO A 224 -13.21 -17.87 2.59
CA PRO A 224 -11.80 -18.12 2.26
C PRO A 224 -11.58 -18.65 0.84
N LEU A 225 -12.55 -19.41 0.31
CA LEU A 225 -12.51 -19.86 -1.08
C LEU A 225 -12.58 -18.68 -2.05
N GLN A 226 -13.49 -17.70 -1.81
CA GLN A 226 -13.59 -16.51 -2.66
C GLN A 226 -12.29 -15.70 -2.66
N ILE A 227 -11.64 -15.53 -1.51
CA ILE A 227 -10.33 -14.86 -1.43
C ILE A 227 -9.28 -15.56 -2.31
N LEU A 228 -9.20 -16.90 -2.23
CA LEU A 228 -8.30 -17.69 -3.08
C LEU A 228 -8.68 -17.63 -4.56
N GLU A 229 -9.97 -17.54 -4.89
CA GLU A 229 -10.47 -17.37 -6.26
C GLU A 229 -10.12 -15.98 -6.82
N GLU A 230 -10.16 -14.92 -6.01
CA GLU A 230 -9.69 -13.59 -6.40
C GLU A 230 -8.18 -13.58 -6.67
N GLU A 231 -7.39 -14.20 -5.79
CA GLU A 231 -5.94 -14.34 -5.96
C GLU A 231 -5.59 -15.21 -7.18
N LYS A 232 -6.32 -16.31 -7.38
CA LYS A 232 -6.19 -17.15 -8.58
C LYS A 232 -6.49 -16.35 -9.84
N TYR A 233 -7.60 -15.63 -9.87
CA TYR A 233 -8.01 -14.83 -11.03
C TYR A 233 -6.93 -13.81 -11.38
N LEU A 234 -6.39 -13.10 -10.39
CA LEU A 234 -5.27 -12.17 -10.57
C LEU A 234 -4.08 -12.89 -11.23
N LEU A 235 -3.62 -14.01 -10.67
CA LEU A 235 -2.45 -14.71 -11.17
C LEU A 235 -2.65 -15.28 -12.59
N GLU A 236 -3.86 -15.71 -12.94
CA GLU A 236 -4.20 -16.22 -14.27
C GLU A 236 -4.29 -15.11 -15.33
N ASN A 237 -4.67 -13.88 -14.94
CA ASN A 237 -5.04 -12.81 -15.88
C ASN A 237 -4.13 -11.56 -15.81
N LEU A 238 -3.18 -11.50 -14.89
CA LEU A 238 -2.16 -10.46 -14.87
C LEU A 238 -1.23 -10.64 -16.07
N GLU A 239 -1.05 -9.58 -16.86
CA GLU A 239 -0.16 -9.56 -18.03
C GLU A 239 1.31 -9.74 -17.64
N ASP A 240 2.15 -10.06 -18.63
CA ASP A 240 3.59 -10.25 -18.43
C ASP A 240 4.31 -8.90 -18.42
N PHE A 241 4.55 -8.39 -17.21
CA PHE A 241 5.44 -7.25 -16.95
C PHE A 241 6.25 -7.52 -15.67
N ASP A 242 7.43 -6.89 -15.57
CA ASP A 242 8.30 -7.03 -14.40
C ASP A 242 7.62 -6.41 -13.17
N CYS A 243 7.22 -7.25 -12.23
CA CYS A 243 6.51 -6.83 -11.03
C CYS A 243 6.84 -7.75 -9.85
N TYR A 244 7.25 -7.16 -8.72
CA TYR A 244 7.46 -7.94 -7.50
C TYR A 244 6.12 -8.15 -6.78
N TYR A 245 5.72 -9.41 -6.59
CA TYR A 245 4.54 -9.80 -5.82
C TYR A 245 4.89 -9.94 -4.34
N TRP A 246 4.35 -9.08 -3.48
CA TRP A 246 4.43 -9.15 -2.02
C TRP A 246 3.13 -9.69 -1.43
N GLY A 247 2.74 -10.91 -1.78
CA GLY A 247 1.55 -11.56 -1.22
C GLY A 247 1.83 -12.39 0.03
N ASP A 248 2.90 -12.09 0.77
CA ASP A 248 3.32 -12.79 1.98
C ASP A 248 2.87 -12.09 3.28
N HIS A 249 1.92 -11.15 3.18
CA HIS A 249 1.33 -10.53 4.36
C HIS A 249 0.68 -11.58 5.27
N GLY A 250 0.80 -11.41 6.60
CA GLY A 250 0.38 -12.41 7.58
C GLY A 250 -1.11 -12.79 7.57
N ASN A 251 -1.95 -11.94 6.96
CA ASN A 251 -3.39 -12.22 6.82
C ASN A 251 -3.74 -12.99 5.54
N ASN A 252 -2.80 -13.17 4.61
CA ASN A 252 -3.07 -13.89 3.36
C ASN A 252 -3.20 -15.40 3.62
N ILE A 253 -4.15 -16.03 2.93
CA ILE A 253 -4.42 -17.47 3.09
C ILE A 253 -3.31 -18.31 2.44
N SER A 254 -2.74 -17.82 1.34
CA SER A 254 -1.64 -18.45 0.62
C SER A 254 -0.42 -17.52 0.55
N PRO A 255 0.38 -17.39 1.63
CA PRO A 255 1.51 -16.47 1.64
C PRO A 255 2.56 -16.84 0.59
N MET A 256 2.83 -15.92 -0.33
CA MET A 256 3.77 -16.09 -1.43
C MET A 256 4.41 -14.76 -1.81
N ARG A 257 5.69 -14.78 -2.21
CA ARG A 257 6.35 -13.60 -2.77
C ARG A 257 7.39 -13.94 -3.82
N GLY A 258 7.57 -13.08 -4.81
CA GLY A 258 8.53 -13.30 -5.89
C GLY A 258 8.29 -12.44 -7.12
N MET A 259 9.22 -12.50 -8.08
CA MET A 259 9.13 -11.78 -9.34
C MET A 259 8.11 -12.43 -10.28
N LEU A 260 7.16 -11.64 -10.75
CA LEU A 260 6.28 -11.98 -11.87
C LEU A 260 6.91 -11.52 -13.19
N PRO A 261 6.69 -12.27 -14.29
CA PRO A 261 5.85 -13.48 -14.41
C PRO A 261 6.54 -14.79 -13.98
N GLN A 262 7.83 -14.78 -13.63
CA GLN A 262 8.63 -16.01 -13.43
C GLN A 262 8.09 -16.89 -12.28
N ALA A 263 7.57 -16.28 -11.23
CA ALA A 263 6.98 -16.97 -10.09
C ALA A 263 5.50 -17.36 -10.28
N ARG A 264 4.85 -16.99 -11.40
CA ARG A 264 3.40 -17.20 -11.60
C ARG A 264 3.01 -18.67 -11.52
N LYS A 265 3.73 -19.55 -12.22
CA LYS A 265 3.42 -20.98 -12.25
C LYS A 265 3.43 -21.63 -10.86
N PRO A 266 4.51 -21.55 -10.06
CA PRO A 266 4.51 -22.13 -8.72
C PRO A 266 3.45 -21.50 -7.80
N PHE A 267 3.10 -20.21 -7.99
CA PHE A 267 2.02 -19.59 -7.21
C PHE A 267 0.65 -20.16 -7.57
N LEU A 268 0.34 -20.30 -8.87
CA LEU A 268 -0.90 -20.93 -9.32
C LEU A 268 -1.01 -22.39 -8.85
N ASP A 269 0.08 -23.15 -8.91
CA ASP A 269 0.11 -24.52 -8.42
C ASP A 269 -0.21 -24.58 -6.91
N LYS A 270 0.37 -23.66 -6.12
CA LYS A 270 0.08 -23.53 -4.68
C LYS A 270 -1.37 -23.12 -4.41
N ILE A 271 -1.90 -22.12 -5.11
CA ILE A 271 -3.31 -21.68 -4.96
C ILE A 271 -4.28 -22.80 -5.29
N ASN A 272 -4.04 -23.56 -6.36
CA ASN A 272 -4.88 -24.71 -6.71
C ASN A 272 -4.81 -25.80 -5.62
N GLN A 273 -3.65 -26.03 -5.00
CA GLN A 273 -3.52 -26.94 -3.86
C GLN A 273 -4.30 -26.45 -2.63
N ASP A 274 -4.20 -25.15 -2.32
CA ASP A 274 -4.92 -24.54 -1.19
C ASP A 274 -6.44 -24.61 -1.41
N ILE A 275 -6.92 -24.31 -2.61
CA ILE A 275 -8.35 -24.45 -2.97
C ILE A 275 -8.83 -25.90 -2.78
N ALA A 276 -8.05 -26.88 -3.25
CA ALA A 276 -8.45 -28.28 -3.23
C ALA A 276 -8.38 -28.92 -1.83
N HIS A 277 -7.40 -28.53 -1.00
CA HIS A 277 -7.05 -29.30 0.20
C HIS A 277 -7.05 -28.50 1.51
N ASN A 278 -6.96 -27.17 1.47
CA ASN A 278 -6.88 -26.38 2.68
C ASN A 278 -8.25 -26.39 3.40
N PRO A 279 -8.35 -26.92 4.64
CA PRO A 279 -9.65 -27.01 5.34
C PRO A 279 -10.33 -25.65 5.56
N ILE A 280 -9.58 -24.54 5.48
CA ILE A 280 -10.13 -23.19 5.60
C ILE A 280 -11.17 -22.88 4.53
N THR A 281 -11.08 -23.50 3.34
CA THR A 281 -12.01 -23.28 2.22
C THR A 281 -13.42 -23.78 2.51
N LYS A 282 -13.59 -24.63 3.52
CA LYS A 282 -14.91 -25.10 4.00
C LYS A 282 -15.61 -24.11 4.93
N GLN A 283 -14.97 -23.00 5.30
CA GLN A 283 -15.57 -22.00 6.18
C GLN A 283 -16.47 -21.05 5.39
N ASN A 284 -17.58 -20.64 6.01
CA ASN A 284 -18.58 -19.79 5.37
C ASN A 284 -18.22 -18.30 5.35
N VAL A 285 -17.21 -17.89 6.13
CA VAL A 285 -16.69 -16.51 6.20
C VAL A 285 -15.20 -16.55 6.51
N ILE A 286 -14.44 -15.58 6.00
CA ILE A 286 -13.03 -15.38 6.37
C ILE A 286 -12.90 -15.02 7.85
N LYS A 287 -11.88 -15.57 8.51
CA LYS A 287 -11.46 -15.12 9.84
C LYS A 287 -10.63 -13.85 9.68
N THR A 288 -11.09 -12.78 10.30
CA THR A 288 -10.41 -11.49 10.28
C THR A 288 -9.66 -11.28 11.58
N PHE A 289 -8.39 -10.90 11.50
CA PHE A 289 -7.57 -10.53 12.66
C PHE A 289 -7.15 -9.07 12.52
N ALA A 290 -7.48 -8.26 13.53
CA ALA A 290 -7.00 -6.89 13.59
C ALA A 290 -5.46 -6.88 13.58
N TRP A 291 -4.87 -5.89 12.92
CA TRP A 291 -3.42 -5.71 12.81
C TRP A 291 -2.84 -4.88 13.94
#